data_AF-D5BQB7-F1
#
_entry.id   AF-D5BQB7-F1
#
_cell.length_a   1.000
_cell.length_b   1.000
_cell.length_c   1.000
_cell.angle_alpha   90.00
_cell.angle_beta   90.00
_cell.angle_gamma   90.00
#
_symmetry.space_group_name_H-M   'P 1'
#
loop_
_entity.id
_entity.type
_entity.pdbx_description
1 polymer ?
#
loop_
_entity_poly.entity_id
_entity_poly.type
_entity_poly.pdbx_seq_one_letter_code
_entity_poly.pdbx_strand_id
1 'polypeptide(L)'
;MSDKLNLTGVTTAFGHDADGLFQQSTQDIPQYFLDSLAEQRHANAQKREDDFMSVASIPVVIVDKWMREGFNIMSGEHTAAEIVKKLKAENLEAFLTTEKRV
;
A
#
# COMPACT_ATOMS: atom_id res chain seq x y z
N MET A 1 0.37 2.05 -31.06
CA MET A 1 -0.64 1.46 -30.18
C MET A 1 0.07 1.02 -28.92
N SER A 2 -0.16 1.69 -27.78
CA SER A 2 0.49 1.33 -26.51
C SER A 2 -0.23 0.12 -25.92
N ASP A 3 0.52 -0.97 -25.73
CA ASP A 3 0.00 -2.20 -25.13
C ASP A 3 -0.27 -1.94 -23.65
N LYS A 4 -1.56 -2.00 -23.26
CA LYS A 4 -1.98 -1.76 -21.88
C LYS A 4 -1.82 -3.08 -21.12
N LEU A 5 -0.76 -3.20 -20.35
CA LEU A 5 -0.59 -4.30 -19.40
C LEU A 5 -1.66 -4.17 -18.31
N ASN A 6 -2.69 -5.04 -18.38
CA ASN A 6 -3.72 -5.17 -17.35
C ASN A 6 -3.20 -6.08 -16.25
N LEU A 7 -2.47 -5.50 -15.29
CA LEU A 7 -2.22 -6.14 -14.00
C LEU A 7 -3.52 -6.04 -13.20
N THR A 8 -4.01 -7.15 -12.64
CA THR A 8 -5.30 -7.19 -11.94
C THR A 8 -5.36 -6.11 -10.84
N GLY A 9 -6.18 -5.08 -11.04
CA GLY A 9 -6.38 -3.99 -10.08
C GLY A 9 -5.47 -2.77 -10.22
N VAL A 10 -4.49 -2.75 -11.13
CA VAL A 10 -3.64 -1.58 -11.42
C VAL A 10 -3.56 -1.34 -12.92
N THR A 11 -3.96 -0.15 -13.37
CA THR A 11 -3.82 0.28 -14.77
C THR A 11 -2.48 0.97 -14.94
N THR A 12 -1.62 0.42 -15.80
CA THR A 12 -0.33 1.02 -16.15
C THR A 12 -0.41 1.64 -17.54
N ALA A 13 -0.09 2.93 -17.65
CA ALA A 13 0.00 3.68 -18.89
C ALA A 13 1.44 4.16 -19.11
N PHE A 14 1.88 4.13 -20.37
CA PHE A 14 3.18 4.64 -20.80
C PHE A 14 2.95 5.86 -21.69
N GLY A 15 3.61 6.96 -21.38
CA GLY A 15 3.59 8.22 -22.13
C GLY A 15 4.99 8.66 -22.53
N HIS A 16 5.07 9.63 -23.44
CA HIS A 16 6.31 10.35 -23.73
C HIS A 16 6.03 11.86 -23.67
N ASP A 17 6.98 12.61 -23.15
CA ASP A 17 7.01 14.08 -23.18
C ASP A 17 8.38 14.56 -23.70
N ALA A 18 8.63 15.87 -23.60
CA ALA A 18 9.90 16.47 -24.04
C ALA A 18 11.11 16.02 -23.19
N ASP A 19 10.87 15.50 -21.98
CA ASP A 19 11.90 15.08 -21.02
C ASP A 19 12.13 13.55 -21.04
N GLY A 20 11.24 12.77 -21.67
CA GLY A 20 11.48 11.37 -21.99
C GLY A 20 10.23 10.47 -21.92
N LEU A 21 10.46 9.18 -21.65
CA LEU A 21 9.40 8.18 -21.44
C LEU A 21 9.00 8.19 -19.96
N PHE A 22 7.71 8.31 -19.67
CA PHE A 22 7.18 8.18 -18.30
C PHE A 22 6.17 7.03 -18.19
N GLN A 23 6.16 6.41 -17.01
CA GLN A 23 5.21 5.36 -16.64
C GLN A 23 4.29 5.88 -15.52
N GLN A 24 2.98 5.81 -15.77
CA GLN A 24 1.94 6.15 -14.82
C GLN A 24 1.19 4.88 -14.39
N SER A 25 1.14 4.63 -13.09
CA SER A 25 0.33 3.56 -12.50
C SER A 25 -0.88 4.21 -11.80
N THR A 26 -2.08 3.66 -12.01
CA THR A 26 -3.32 4.14 -11.39
C THR A 26 -4.12 2.96 -10.86
N GLN A 27 -4.65 3.09 -9.65
CA GLN A 27 -5.46 2.07 -9.00
C GLN A 27 -6.71 2.74 -8.41
N ASP A 28 -7.87 2.17 -8.73
CA ASP A 28 -9.11 2.52 -8.06
C ASP A 28 -9.18 1.75 -6.74
N ILE A 29 -9.25 2.48 -5.62
CA ILE A 29 -9.37 1.88 -4.29
C ILE A 29 -10.81 2.05 -3.85
N PRO A 30 -11.62 0.99 -3.90
CA PRO A 30 -13.03 1.11 -3.62
C PRO A 30 -13.28 1.32 -2.13
N GLN A 31 -14.36 2.04 -1.78
CA GLN A 31 -14.67 2.37 -0.39
C GLN A 31 -14.83 1.13 0.50
N TYR A 32 -15.42 0.05 -0.01
CA TYR A 32 -15.59 -1.21 0.75
C TYR A 32 -14.25 -1.80 1.21
N PHE A 33 -13.16 -1.54 0.49
CA PHE A 33 -11.84 -1.99 0.90
C PHE A 33 -11.41 -1.25 2.17
N LEU A 34 -11.52 0.08 2.17
CA LEU A 34 -11.22 0.92 3.34
C LEU A 34 -12.10 0.55 4.54
N ASP A 35 -13.39 0.31 4.29
CA ASP A 35 -14.34 -0.12 5.32
C ASP A 35 -13.94 -1.48 5.90
N SER A 36 -13.51 -2.42 5.06
CA SER A 36 -13.03 -3.74 5.52
C SER A 36 -11.76 -3.63 6.37
N LEU A 37 -10.87 -2.68 6.07
CA LEU A 37 -9.67 -2.43 6.88
C LEU A 37 -10.02 -1.79 8.23
N ALA A 38 -10.99 -0.88 8.25
CA ALA A 38 -11.51 -0.32 9.49
C ALA A 38 -12.15 -1.41 10.37
N GLU A 39 -12.96 -2.31 9.78
CA GLU A 39 -13.53 -3.45 10.50
C GLU A 39 -12.45 -4.39 11.06
N GLN A 40 -11.43 -4.73 10.27
CA GLN A 40 -10.29 -5.53 10.73
C GLN A 40 -9.56 -4.84 11.89
N ARG A 41 -9.37 -3.53 11.81
CA ARG A 41 -8.73 -2.74 12.86
C ARG A 41 -9.50 -2.82 14.19
N HIS A 42 -10.81 -2.65 14.12
CA HIS A 42 -11.68 -2.80 15.29
C HIS A 42 -11.68 -4.23 15.84
N ALA A 43 -11.69 -5.24 14.96
CA ALA A 43 -11.64 -6.64 15.35
C ALA A 43 -10.31 -7.01 16.03
N ASN A 44 -9.19 -6.51 15.52
CA ASN A 44 -7.84 -6.75 16.06
C ASN A 44 -7.62 -6.04 17.40
N ALA A 45 -8.26 -4.89 17.63
CA ALA A 45 -8.22 -4.21 18.92
C ALA A 45 -8.79 -5.06 20.07
N GLN A 46 -9.78 -5.91 19.78
CA GLN A 46 -10.49 -6.72 20.78
C GLN A 46 -9.89 -8.12 20.99
N LYS A 47 -9.08 -8.62 20.06
CA LYS A 47 -8.46 -9.94 20.15
C LYS A 47 -7.04 -9.86 20.73
N ARG A 48 -6.71 -10.81 21.61
CA ARG A 48 -5.30 -11.11 21.92
C ARG A 48 -4.71 -11.75 20.66
N GLU A 49 -3.65 -11.14 20.15
CA GLU A 49 -2.97 -11.67 18.97
C GLU A 49 -2.30 -12.98 19.34
N ASP A 50 -2.56 -13.99 18.52
CA ASP A 50 -1.87 -15.27 18.54
C ASP A 50 -0.52 -15.11 17.81
N ASP A 51 0.02 -16.14 17.16
CA ASP A 51 1.37 -16.10 16.58
C ASP A 51 1.63 -15.05 15.48
N PHE A 52 0.61 -14.53 14.78
CA PHE A 52 0.78 -13.57 13.68
C PHE A 52 -0.27 -12.45 13.69
N MET A 53 0.19 -11.19 13.55
CA MET A 53 -0.65 -10.00 13.41
C MET A 53 -0.49 -9.38 12.02
N SER A 54 -1.60 -9.07 11.35
CA SER A 54 -1.60 -8.15 10.21
C SER A 54 -1.50 -6.70 10.72
N VAL A 55 -0.48 -5.97 10.27
CA VAL A 55 -0.23 -4.57 10.68
C VAL A 55 -0.81 -3.56 9.70
N ALA A 56 -0.73 -3.85 8.40
CA ALA A 56 -1.25 -3.00 7.34
C ALA A 56 -1.62 -3.82 6.10
N SER A 57 -2.53 -3.28 5.28
CA SER A 57 -2.84 -3.79 3.94
C SER A 57 -2.62 -2.67 2.94
N ILE A 58 -1.47 -2.69 2.27
CA ILE A 58 -1.00 -1.59 1.42
C ILE A 58 -1.35 -1.87 -0.05
N PRO A 59 -2.05 -0.96 -0.74
CA PRO A 59 -2.31 -1.07 -2.18
C PRO A 59 -1.01 -1.10 -3.01
N VAL A 60 -1.01 -1.88 -4.08
CA VAL A 60 0.17 -2.11 -4.94
C VAL A 60 0.73 -0.79 -5.50
N VAL A 61 -0.13 0.17 -5.85
CA VAL A 61 0.32 1.47 -6.39
C VAL A 61 1.21 2.24 -5.40
N ILE A 62 0.98 2.07 -4.10
CA ILE A 62 1.78 2.71 -3.04
C ILE A 62 3.11 1.97 -2.90
N VAL A 63 3.09 0.64 -2.97
CA VAL A 63 4.31 -0.18 -2.99
C VAL A 63 5.20 0.20 -4.16
N ASP A 64 4.64 0.33 -5.37
CA ASP A 64 5.36 0.74 -6.58
C ASP A 64 5.95 2.16 -6.46
N LYS A 65 5.22 3.06 -5.80
CA LYS A 65 5.72 4.41 -5.51
C LYS A 65 6.93 4.33 -4.56
N TRP A 66 6.80 3.63 -3.45
CA TRP A 66 7.88 3.49 -2.47
C TRP A 66 9.10 2.79 -3.02
N MET A 67 8.93 1.74 -3.83
CA MET A 67 10.04 1.09 -4.52
C MET A 67 10.80 2.05 -5.43
N ARG A 68 10.10 2.95 -6.14
CA ARG A 68 10.72 4.02 -6.94
C ARG A 68 11.44 5.07 -6.10
N GLU A 69 10.99 5.29 -4.87
CA GLU A 69 11.63 6.17 -3.88
C GLU A 69 12.78 5.48 -3.11
N GLY A 70 13.04 4.19 -3.37
CA GLY A 70 14.08 3.42 -2.68
C GLY A 70 13.65 2.82 -1.34
N PHE A 71 12.36 2.79 -1.02
CA PHE A 71 11.79 2.15 0.17
C PHE A 71 11.13 0.81 -0.23
N ASN A 72 11.87 -0.29 -0.13
CA ASN A 72 11.40 -1.61 -0.57
C ASN A 72 10.91 -2.45 0.61
N ILE A 73 9.59 -2.45 0.86
CA ILE A 73 8.99 -3.23 1.96
C ILE A 73 9.10 -4.76 1.76
N MET A 74 9.39 -5.22 0.55
CA MET A 74 9.49 -6.65 0.22
C MET A 74 10.92 -7.19 0.41
N SER A 75 11.92 -6.34 0.69
CA SER A 75 13.30 -6.79 0.90
C SER A 75 13.53 -7.50 2.24
N GLY A 76 12.61 -7.32 3.20
CA GLY A 76 12.77 -7.79 4.58
C GLY A 76 13.69 -6.90 5.44
N GLU A 77 14.21 -5.81 4.88
CA GLU A 77 15.08 -4.86 5.60
C GLU A 77 14.27 -3.89 6.48
N HIS A 78 13.01 -3.64 6.13
CA HIS A 78 12.13 -2.73 6.86
C HIS A 78 11.27 -3.48 7.85
N THR A 79 11.28 -3.01 9.09
CA THR A 79 10.42 -3.49 10.17
C THR A 79 8.98 -3.03 9.98
N ALA A 80 8.03 -3.73 10.58
CA ALA A 80 6.63 -3.31 10.59
C ALA A 80 6.45 -1.90 11.18
N ALA A 81 7.23 -1.53 12.20
CA ALA A 81 7.21 -0.19 12.79
C ALA A 81 7.66 0.91 11.79
N GLU A 82 8.66 0.64 10.95
CA GLU A 82 9.10 1.57 9.91
C GLU A 82 8.04 1.74 8.81
N ILE A 83 7.37 0.66 8.43
CA ILE A 83 6.25 0.70 7.48
C ILE A 83 5.11 1.55 8.05
N VAL A 84 4.74 1.35 9.33
CA VAL A 84 3.73 2.16 10.01
C VAL A 84 4.13 3.64 10.04
N LYS A 85 5.41 3.94 10.32
CA LYS A 85 5.91 5.32 10.33
C LYS A 85 5.81 5.97 8.95
N LYS A 86 6.16 5.25 7.89
CA LYS A 86 6.06 5.74 6.49
C LYS A 86 4.60 5.98 6.09
N LEU A 87 3.68 5.08 6.47
CA LEU A 87 2.24 5.28 6.25
C LEU A 87 1.74 6.56 6.93
N LYS A 88 2.09 6.78 8.20
CA LYS A 88 1.70 8.00 8.94
C LYS A 88 2.28 9.27 8.32
N ALA A 89 3.55 9.22 7.92
CA ALA A 89 4.22 10.35 7.28
C ALA A 89 3.56 10.81 5.96
N GLU A 90 2.89 9.88 5.26
CA GLU A 90 2.20 10.16 4.01
C GLU A 90 0.67 10.30 4.15
N ASN A 91 0.14 10.36 5.38
CA ASN A 91 -1.30 10.39 5.69
C ASN A 91 -2.07 9.16 5.15
N LEU A 92 -1.42 8.00 5.11
CA LEU A 92 -1.93 6.72 4.59
C LEU A 92 -2.43 5.79 5.71
N GLU A 93 -2.82 6.36 6.85
CA GLU A 93 -3.21 5.63 8.06
C GLU A 93 -4.47 4.77 7.87
N ALA A 94 -5.29 5.09 6.87
CA ALA A 94 -6.47 4.31 6.50
C ALA A 94 -6.13 2.85 6.13
N PHE A 95 -4.90 2.59 5.67
CA PHE A 95 -4.44 1.26 5.29
C PHE A 95 -3.92 0.41 6.47
N LEU A 96 -3.90 0.96 7.69
CA LEU A 96 -3.53 0.22 8.88
C LEU A 96 -4.66 -0.73 9.30
N THR A 97 -4.29 -1.96 9.64
CA THR A 97 -5.21 -3.02 10.11
C THR A 97 -5.13 -3.22 11.62
N THR A 98 -4.34 -2.40 12.33
CA THR A 98 -4.25 -2.40 13.80
C THR A 98 -4.08 -0.99 14.36
N GLU A 99 -4.67 -0.73 15.53
CA GLU A 99 -4.41 0.47 16.34
C GLU A 99 -3.34 0.23 17.42
N LYS A 100 -2.90 -1.02 17.58
CA LYS A 100 -1.89 -1.37 18.58
C LYS A 100 -0.56 -0.75 18.19
N ARG A 101 0.22 -0.37 19.21
CA ARG A 101 1.61 0.06 19.00
C ARG A 101 2.43 -1.15 18.55
N VAL A 102 3.05 -0.99 17.39
CA VAL A 102 4.05 -1.90 16.79
C VAL A 102 5.43 -1.31 17.01
#